data_AF-A0A8I1I3S5-F1
#
_entry.id   AF-A0A8I1I3S5-F1
#
_cell.length_a   1.000
_cell.length_b   1.000
_cell.length_c   1.000
_cell.angle_alpha   90.00
_cell.angle_beta   90.00
_cell.angle_gamma   90.00
#
_symmetry.space_group_name_H-M   'P 1'
#
loop_
_entity.id
_entity.type
_entity.pdbx_description
1 polymer ?
#
loop_
_entity_poly.entity_id
_entity_poly.type
_entity_poly.pdbx_seq_one_letter_code
_entity_poly.pdbx_strand_id
1 'polypeptide(L)'
;MLMQGSGTFSVESVITTAVAPGDRLLVLANGAYGLRIAEIARRIGIDFTVLDSGELAQPGLNELAATLADDPAITHVAVVHCETTTGMLNPIEEIGAVVKEHGRIYIVDAMSSFGGVPIDMATLGADFLISSANKCIQGVPGFGFVIARRAILASLAGIARSLSLDLHAQWQTMEEHHGKWRFHLTHPYGARLCPGPGSNLKKRAGWRRGTCGTGKIIVSS
;
A
#
# COMPACT_ATOMS: atom_id res chain seq x y z
N MET A 1 3.23 -1.96 8.72
CA MET A 1 3.26 -3.43 8.64
C MET A 1 4.31 -3.88 7.68
N LEU A 2 4.99 -4.98 7.97
CA LEU A 2 5.95 -5.57 7.04
C LEU A 2 5.36 -6.84 6.43
N MET A 3 5.51 -6.99 5.13
CA MET A 3 5.06 -8.15 4.36
C MET A 3 6.27 -8.81 3.71
N GLN A 4 6.40 -10.13 3.89
CA GLN A 4 7.50 -10.90 3.31
C GLN A 4 7.28 -11.11 1.81
N GLY A 5 8.37 -11.04 1.04
CA GLY A 5 8.35 -11.25 -0.39
C GLY A 5 8.46 -9.96 -1.21
N SER A 6 7.98 -10.00 -2.44
CA SER A 6 8.11 -8.89 -3.39
C SER A 6 7.11 -7.76 -3.10
N GLY A 7 7.32 -6.60 -3.74
CA GLY A 7 6.36 -5.49 -3.67
C GLY A 7 4.95 -5.90 -4.13
N THR A 8 4.84 -6.78 -5.13
CA THR A 8 3.57 -7.32 -5.60
C THR A 8 2.82 -8.06 -4.50
N PHE A 9 3.52 -8.79 -3.62
CA PHE A 9 2.85 -9.48 -2.50
C PHE A 9 2.30 -8.48 -1.49
N SER A 10 2.96 -7.33 -1.31
CA SER A 10 2.45 -6.26 -0.44
C SER A 10 1.20 -5.61 -1.04
N VAL A 11 1.21 -5.37 -2.36
CA VAL A 11 0.02 -4.88 -3.09
C VAL A 11 -1.13 -5.87 -2.96
N GLU A 12 -0.91 -7.14 -3.29
CA GLU A 12 -1.91 -8.19 -3.18
C GLU A 12 -2.43 -8.36 -1.76
N SER A 13 -1.56 -8.25 -0.75
CA SER A 13 -1.97 -8.32 0.66
C SER A 13 -2.93 -7.21 1.07
N VAL A 14 -2.73 -5.99 0.57
CA VAL A 14 -3.65 -4.89 0.83
C VAL A 14 -4.97 -5.14 0.11
N ILE A 15 -4.92 -5.46 -1.18
CA ILE A 15 -6.12 -5.65 -1.99
C ILE A 15 -7.00 -6.79 -1.45
N THR A 16 -6.39 -7.92 -1.07
CA THR A 16 -7.14 -9.06 -0.52
C THR A 16 -7.72 -8.79 0.87
N THR A 17 -7.06 -7.97 1.70
CA THR A 17 -7.47 -7.68 3.08
C THR A 17 -8.45 -6.51 3.17
N ALA A 18 -8.28 -5.48 2.34
CA ALA A 18 -9.05 -4.24 2.41
C ALA A 18 -10.42 -4.37 1.72
N VAL A 19 -10.51 -5.05 0.58
CA VAL A 19 -11.73 -5.10 -0.23
C VAL A 19 -12.58 -6.32 0.14
N ALA A 20 -13.64 -6.09 0.91
CA ALA A 20 -14.50 -7.15 1.43
C ALA A 20 -15.40 -7.79 0.35
N PRO A 21 -15.99 -8.97 0.60
CA PRO A 21 -17.07 -9.48 -0.24
C PRO A 21 -18.22 -8.46 -0.31
N GLY A 22 -18.64 -8.10 -1.52
CA GLY A 22 -19.69 -7.09 -1.75
C GLY A 22 -19.16 -5.66 -1.96
N ASP A 23 -17.88 -5.41 -1.69
CA ASP A 23 -17.19 -4.17 -2.07
C ASP A 23 -16.72 -4.23 -3.52
N ARG A 24 -16.63 -3.05 -4.15
CA ARG A 24 -16.04 -2.88 -5.47
C ARG A 24 -14.80 -1.98 -5.43
N LEU A 25 -13.77 -2.41 -6.15
CA LEU A 25 -12.51 -1.69 -6.33
C LEU A 25 -12.48 -0.93 -7.66
N LEU A 26 -12.20 0.37 -7.63
CA LEU A 26 -11.81 1.14 -8.80
C LEU A 26 -10.29 1.19 -8.90
N VAL A 27 -9.73 0.77 -10.02
CA VAL A 27 -8.29 0.86 -10.31
C VAL A 27 -8.04 1.99 -11.30
N LEU A 28 -7.23 2.97 -10.89
CA LEU A 28 -6.73 4.01 -11.79
C LEU A 28 -5.46 3.49 -12.46
N ALA A 29 -5.54 3.23 -13.76
CA ALA A 29 -4.45 2.64 -14.53
C ALA A 29 -3.97 3.61 -15.61
N ASN A 30 -2.65 3.71 -15.73
CA ASN A 30 -1.97 4.40 -16.83
C ASN A 30 -0.65 3.70 -17.20
N GLY A 31 -0.61 2.38 -17.01
CA GLY A 31 0.54 1.54 -17.29
C GLY A 31 0.49 0.17 -16.59
N ALA A 32 1.58 -0.58 -16.71
CA ALA A 32 1.60 -2.00 -16.35
C ALA A 32 1.40 -2.29 -14.85
N TYR A 33 1.74 -1.36 -13.95
CA TYR A 33 1.59 -1.59 -12.51
C TYR A 33 0.15 -1.37 -12.06
N GLY A 34 -0.55 -0.36 -12.61
CA GLY A 34 -1.99 -0.20 -12.43
C GLY A 34 -2.77 -1.41 -12.96
N LEU A 35 -2.45 -1.85 -14.18
CA LEU A 35 -3.06 -3.05 -14.78
C LEU A 35 -2.74 -4.33 -13.98
N ARG A 36 -1.60 -4.39 -13.29
CA ARG A 36 -1.30 -5.50 -12.37
C ARG A 36 -2.23 -5.54 -11.17
N ILE A 37 -2.65 -4.39 -10.62
CA ILE A 37 -3.64 -4.34 -9.53
C ILE A 37 -4.97 -4.92 -10.01
N ALA A 38 -5.41 -4.55 -11.22
CA ALA A 38 -6.61 -5.09 -11.83
C ALA A 38 -6.50 -6.62 -12.06
N GLU A 39 -5.35 -7.10 -12.54
CA GLU A 39 -5.09 -8.53 -12.73
C GLU A 39 -5.10 -9.30 -11.40
N ILE A 40 -4.56 -8.72 -10.32
CA ILE A 40 -4.65 -9.28 -8.97
C ILE A 40 -6.13 -9.41 -8.57
N ALA A 41 -6.91 -8.33 -8.65
CA ALA A 41 -8.33 -8.30 -8.29
C ALA A 41 -9.12 -9.37 -9.05
N ARG A 42 -8.89 -9.47 -10.37
CA ARG A 42 -9.49 -10.48 -11.25
C ARG A 42 -9.15 -11.91 -10.79
N ARG A 43 -7.89 -12.20 -10.48
CA ARG A 43 -7.44 -13.55 -10.08
C ARG A 43 -8.01 -14.00 -8.75
N ILE A 44 -8.23 -13.08 -7.81
CA ILE A 44 -8.73 -13.39 -6.47
C ILE A 44 -10.25 -13.20 -6.33
N GLY A 45 -10.95 -12.87 -7.42
CA GLY A 45 -12.41 -12.73 -7.43
C GLY A 45 -12.93 -11.52 -6.64
N ILE A 46 -12.21 -10.40 -6.72
CA ILE A 46 -12.73 -9.09 -6.28
C ILE A 46 -13.55 -8.48 -7.42
N ASP A 47 -14.68 -7.87 -7.09
CA ASP A 47 -15.39 -7.02 -8.05
C ASP A 47 -14.61 -5.72 -8.27
N PHE A 48 -14.33 -5.38 -9.52
CA PHE A 48 -13.53 -4.22 -9.85
C PHE A 48 -13.93 -3.59 -11.18
N THR A 49 -13.61 -2.31 -11.31
CA THR A 49 -13.61 -1.60 -12.58
C THR A 49 -12.28 -0.88 -12.77
N VAL A 50 -11.92 -0.60 -14.02
CA VAL A 50 -10.67 0.08 -14.36
C VAL A 50 -11.00 1.39 -15.05
N LEU A 51 -10.42 2.48 -14.55
CA LEU A 51 -10.33 3.74 -15.28
C LEU A 51 -8.94 3.82 -15.89
N ASP A 52 -8.85 3.53 -17.18
CA ASP A 52 -7.59 3.46 -17.92
C ASP A 52 -7.38 4.76 -18.72
N SER A 53 -6.40 5.56 -18.32
CA SER A 53 -6.01 6.79 -19.02
C SER A 53 -4.94 6.55 -20.10
N GLY A 54 -4.51 5.30 -20.30
CA GLY A 54 -3.43 4.93 -21.20
C GLY A 54 -2.06 5.38 -20.72
N GLU A 55 -1.01 5.02 -21.44
CA GLU A 55 0.39 5.26 -21.02
C GLU A 55 0.87 6.72 -21.20
N LEU A 56 0.05 7.57 -21.84
CA LEU A 56 0.43 8.92 -22.22
C LEU A 56 -0.26 10.01 -21.38
N ALA A 57 -1.16 9.65 -20.47
CA ALA A 57 -1.87 10.59 -19.63
C ALA A 57 -1.92 10.14 -18.15
N GLN A 58 -2.05 11.13 -17.27
CA GLN A 58 -2.38 10.88 -15.86
C GLN A 58 -3.88 10.59 -15.72
N PRO A 59 -4.31 9.91 -14.63
CA PRO A 59 -5.72 9.75 -14.31
C PRO A 59 -6.47 11.09 -14.29
N GLY A 60 -7.57 11.18 -15.05
CA GLY A 60 -8.39 12.38 -15.13
C GLY A 60 -9.23 12.58 -13.86
N LEU A 61 -9.01 13.69 -13.14
CA LEU A 61 -9.72 13.97 -11.87
C LEU A 61 -11.24 14.14 -12.06
N ASN A 62 -11.66 14.81 -13.13
CA ASN A 62 -13.09 15.00 -13.44
C ASN A 62 -13.77 13.67 -13.77
N GLU A 63 -13.07 12.81 -14.49
CA GLU A 63 -13.58 11.48 -14.86
C GLU A 63 -13.66 10.56 -13.64
N LEU A 64 -12.66 10.63 -12.75
CA LEU A 64 -12.68 9.98 -11.45
C LEU A 64 -13.90 10.43 -10.62
N ALA A 65 -14.12 11.74 -10.49
CA ALA A 65 -15.25 12.27 -9.73
C ALA A 65 -16.60 11.81 -10.32
N ALA A 66 -16.76 11.89 -11.64
CA ALA A 66 -17.96 11.41 -12.32
C ALA A 66 -18.18 9.91 -12.08
N THR A 67 -17.12 9.09 -12.22
CA THR A 67 -17.17 7.65 -11.99
C THR A 67 -17.61 7.31 -10.56
N LEU A 68 -17.09 8.02 -9.55
CA LEU A 68 -17.44 7.80 -8.15
C LEU A 68 -18.85 8.29 -7.78
N ALA A 69 -19.36 9.29 -8.50
CA ALA A 69 -20.73 9.77 -8.35
C ALA A 69 -21.74 8.80 -9.02
N ASP A 70 -21.41 8.29 -10.19
CA ASP A 70 -22.28 7.43 -10.99
C ASP A 70 -22.35 5.98 -10.46
N ASP A 71 -21.26 5.45 -9.88
CA ASP A 71 -21.22 4.10 -9.32
C ASP A 71 -20.99 4.11 -7.79
N PRO A 72 -22.07 4.17 -6.99
CA PRO A 72 -21.96 4.16 -5.53
C PRO A 72 -21.46 2.83 -4.96
N ALA A 73 -21.44 1.74 -5.76
CA ALA A 73 -20.92 0.45 -5.33
C ALA A 73 -19.39 0.47 -5.19
N ILE A 74 -18.69 1.42 -5.84
CA ILE A 74 -17.25 1.62 -5.65
C ILE A 74 -17.01 2.08 -4.21
N THR A 75 -16.34 1.24 -3.42
CA THR A 75 -15.98 1.56 -2.03
C THR A 75 -14.49 1.81 -1.87
N HIS A 76 -13.67 1.36 -2.82
CA HIS A 76 -12.22 1.44 -2.78
C HIS A 76 -11.66 2.03 -4.09
N VAL A 77 -10.62 2.86 -3.99
CA VAL A 77 -9.87 3.38 -5.14
C VAL A 77 -8.39 3.08 -4.96
N ALA A 78 -7.77 2.44 -5.94
CA ALA A 78 -6.35 2.15 -5.98
C ALA A 78 -5.64 2.90 -7.11
N VAL A 79 -4.47 3.46 -6.81
CA VAL A 79 -3.61 4.13 -7.80
C VAL A 79 -2.13 3.84 -7.56
N VAL A 80 -1.36 3.82 -8.64
CA VAL A 80 0.11 3.78 -8.59
C VAL A 80 0.65 5.21 -8.60
N HIS A 81 1.46 5.60 -7.62
CA HIS A 81 2.02 6.95 -7.55
C HIS A 81 3.06 7.18 -8.66
N CYS A 82 4.02 6.27 -8.83
CA CYS A 82 5.02 6.36 -9.90
C CYS A 82 4.88 5.15 -10.83
N GLU A 83 4.17 5.36 -11.94
CA GLU A 83 3.98 4.34 -12.97
C GLU A 83 5.31 4.13 -13.69
N THR A 84 6.02 3.07 -13.31
CA THR A 84 7.43 2.89 -13.68
C THR A 84 7.59 2.55 -15.17
N THR A 85 6.53 2.07 -15.80
CA THR A 85 6.51 1.76 -17.23
C THR A 85 6.78 3.01 -18.07
N THR A 86 6.21 4.14 -17.66
CA THR A 86 6.26 5.42 -18.37
C THR A 86 7.13 6.46 -17.66
N GLY A 87 7.45 6.23 -16.38
CA GLY A 87 8.10 7.21 -15.51
C GLY A 87 7.16 8.30 -15.00
N MET A 88 5.84 8.16 -15.23
CA MET A 88 4.85 9.17 -14.88
C MET A 88 4.59 9.18 -13.37
N LEU A 89 4.59 10.38 -12.80
CA LEU A 89 4.17 10.61 -11.41
C LEU A 89 2.71 11.06 -11.42
N ASN A 90 1.82 10.26 -10.85
CA ASN A 90 0.40 10.58 -10.75
C ASN A 90 0.13 11.55 -9.59
N PRO A 91 -0.84 12.49 -9.75
CA PRO A 91 -1.17 13.51 -8.75
C PRO A 91 -1.95 12.92 -7.57
N ILE A 92 -1.27 12.16 -6.71
CA ILE A 92 -1.91 11.33 -5.69
C ILE A 92 -2.61 12.14 -4.58
N GLU A 93 -2.22 13.39 -4.36
CA GLU A 93 -2.87 14.28 -3.37
C GLU A 93 -4.22 14.75 -3.90
N GLU A 94 -4.27 15.18 -5.16
CA GLU A 94 -5.48 15.63 -5.84
C GLU A 94 -6.46 14.47 -6.06
N ILE A 95 -5.95 13.30 -6.45
CA ILE A 95 -6.75 12.06 -6.50
C ILE A 95 -7.29 11.77 -5.10
N GLY A 96 -6.45 11.83 -4.07
CA GLY A 96 -6.84 11.58 -2.68
C GLY A 96 -7.99 12.49 -2.25
N ALA A 97 -7.93 13.78 -2.55
CA ALA A 97 -8.98 14.74 -2.24
C ALA A 97 -10.34 14.31 -2.83
N VAL A 98 -10.38 13.96 -4.13
CA VAL A 98 -11.61 13.49 -4.80
C VAL A 98 -12.13 12.19 -4.19
N VAL A 99 -11.25 11.23 -3.91
CA VAL A 99 -11.60 9.94 -3.31
C VAL A 99 -12.19 10.13 -1.90
N LYS A 100 -11.59 11.00 -1.08
CA LYS A 100 -12.06 11.28 0.28
C LYS A 100 -13.33 12.13 0.31
N GLU A 101 -13.55 13.03 -0.64
CA GLU A 101 -14.83 13.75 -0.81
C GLU A 101 -16.01 12.78 -1.00
N HIS A 102 -15.78 11.68 -1.72
CA HIS A 102 -16.77 10.62 -1.91
C HIS A 102 -16.78 9.58 -0.76
N GLY A 103 -16.00 9.78 0.30
CA GLY A 103 -15.98 8.88 1.47
C GLY A 103 -15.41 7.49 1.18
N ARG A 104 -14.58 7.33 0.15
CA ARG A 104 -14.06 6.01 -0.26
C ARG A 104 -12.72 5.70 0.42
N ILE A 105 -12.37 4.42 0.43
CA ILE A 105 -11.06 3.93 0.90
C ILE A 105 -10.02 4.18 -0.20
N TYR A 106 -8.93 4.84 0.17
CA TYR A 106 -7.88 5.24 -0.77
C TYR A 106 -6.60 4.41 -0.57
N ILE A 107 -6.19 3.71 -1.63
CA ILE A 107 -5.02 2.82 -1.66
C ILE A 107 -3.98 3.37 -2.63
N VAL A 108 -2.77 3.62 -2.16
CA VAL A 108 -1.68 4.16 -2.96
C VAL A 108 -0.52 3.18 -3.01
N ASP A 109 -0.21 2.69 -4.22
CA ASP A 109 1.04 2.00 -4.49
C ASP A 109 2.16 3.03 -4.75
N ALA A 110 2.99 3.25 -3.73
CA ALA A 110 4.15 4.14 -3.76
C ALA A 110 5.47 3.36 -3.82
N MET A 111 5.49 2.17 -4.45
CA MET A 111 6.67 1.31 -4.50
C MET A 111 7.92 2.05 -4.99
N SER A 112 7.82 2.71 -6.14
CA SER A 112 8.93 3.38 -6.86
C SER A 112 9.11 4.86 -6.53
N SER A 113 8.29 5.44 -5.65
CA SER A 113 8.32 6.87 -5.31
C SER A 113 8.65 7.13 -3.84
N PHE A 114 8.23 6.24 -2.93
CA PHE A 114 8.44 6.46 -1.50
C PHE A 114 9.92 6.50 -1.13
N GLY A 115 10.37 7.63 -0.57
CA GLY A 115 11.79 7.90 -0.25
C GLY A 115 12.62 8.47 -1.41
N GLY A 116 12.05 8.50 -2.63
CA GLY A 116 12.60 9.20 -3.79
C GLY A 116 11.98 10.59 -3.99
N VAL A 117 10.69 10.74 -3.68
CA VAL A 117 9.97 12.03 -3.66
C VAL A 117 9.33 12.26 -2.28
N PRO A 118 9.10 13.52 -1.87
CA PRO A 118 8.33 13.83 -0.67
C PRO A 118 6.92 13.25 -0.77
N ILE A 119 6.45 12.60 0.29
CA ILE A 119 5.07 12.12 0.43
C ILE A 119 4.63 12.46 1.86
N ASP A 120 3.62 13.31 1.99
CA ASP A 120 3.00 13.61 3.28
C ASP A 120 1.72 12.78 3.44
N MET A 121 1.75 11.82 4.37
CA MET A 121 0.61 10.96 4.66
C MET A 121 -0.59 11.71 5.23
N ALA A 122 -0.37 12.84 5.91
CA ALA A 122 -1.43 13.62 6.52
C ALA A 122 -2.28 14.33 5.46
N THR A 123 -1.64 14.89 4.43
CA THR A 123 -2.32 15.59 3.33
C THR A 123 -2.85 14.62 2.29
N LEU A 124 -2.13 13.53 2.02
CA LEU A 124 -2.49 12.54 1.01
C LEU A 124 -3.85 11.89 1.26
N GLY A 125 -4.24 11.73 2.52
CA GLY A 125 -5.51 11.09 2.88
C GLY A 125 -5.59 9.59 2.56
N ALA A 126 -4.47 8.95 2.17
CA ALA A 126 -4.41 7.51 1.90
C ALA A 126 -4.75 6.70 3.15
N ASP A 127 -5.61 5.70 2.98
CA ASP A 127 -5.93 4.72 4.01
C ASP A 127 -4.90 3.60 4.04
N PHE A 128 -4.31 3.29 2.89
CA PHE A 128 -3.18 2.38 2.71
C PHE A 128 -2.14 2.98 1.77
N LEU A 129 -0.87 2.99 2.18
CA LEU A 129 0.28 3.28 1.33
C LEU A 129 1.23 2.09 1.33
N ILE A 130 1.63 1.65 0.13
CA ILE A 130 2.41 0.44 -0.09
C ILE A 130 3.78 0.82 -0.66
N SER A 131 4.85 0.25 -0.10
CA SER A 131 6.18 0.38 -0.70
C SER A 131 7.10 -0.78 -0.31
N SER A 132 8.39 -0.69 -0.66
CA SER A 132 9.39 -1.72 -0.38
C SER A 132 10.74 -1.16 0.01
N ALA A 133 11.49 -1.94 0.81
CA ALA A 133 12.80 -1.51 1.30
C ALA A 133 13.84 -1.39 0.18
N ASN A 134 13.71 -2.17 -0.89
CA ASN A 134 14.73 -2.35 -1.93
C ASN A 134 14.56 -1.48 -3.19
N LYS A 135 13.67 -0.48 -3.14
CA LYS A 135 13.61 0.56 -4.17
C LYS A 135 14.33 1.82 -3.67
N CYS A 136 13.65 2.95 -3.56
CA CYS A 136 14.28 4.23 -3.24
C CYS A 136 14.89 4.30 -1.83
N ILE A 137 14.52 3.37 -0.94
CA ILE A 137 15.09 3.25 0.41
C ILE A 137 16.47 2.54 0.40
N GLN A 138 16.87 1.91 -0.72
CA GLN A 138 18.16 1.22 -0.89
C GLN A 138 18.47 0.17 0.20
N GLY A 139 17.44 -0.42 0.80
CA GLY A 139 17.53 -1.55 1.72
C GLY A 139 17.69 -2.89 1.00
N VAL A 140 17.91 -3.95 1.79
CA VAL A 140 18.04 -5.32 1.26
C VAL A 140 16.68 -5.80 0.73
N PRO A 141 16.60 -6.44 -0.45
CA PRO A 141 15.37 -7.05 -0.95
C PRO A 141 14.88 -8.16 -0.02
N GLY A 142 13.56 -8.39 -0.03
CA GLY A 142 12.95 -9.51 0.69
C GLY A 142 11.72 -9.15 1.52
N PHE A 143 11.38 -7.86 1.65
CA PHE A 143 10.11 -7.44 2.25
C PHE A 143 9.60 -6.12 1.68
N GLY A 144 8.29 -6.03 1.57
CA GLY A 144 7.58 -4.76 1.42
C GLY A 144 7.04 -4.26 2.76
N PHE A 145 6.58 -3.03 2.79
CA PHE A 145 5.88 -2.48 3.94
C PHE A 145 4.64 -1.72 3.51
N VAL A 146 3.65 -1.77 4.39
CA VAL A 146 2.36 -1.10 4.25
C VAL A 146 2.19 -0.14 5.43
N ILE A 147 1.91 1.11 5.14
CA ILE A 147 1.44 2.10 6.11
C ILE A 147 -0.09 2.11 5.98
N ALA A 148 -0.80 1.90 7.08
CA ALA A 148 -2.25 1.82 7.07
C ALA A 148 -2.83 2.64 8.22
N ARG A 149 -4.03 3.21 8.04
CA ARG A 149 -4.78 3.79 9.17
C ARG A 149 -5.17 2.69 10.14
N ARG A 150 -4.86 2.89 11.42
CA ARG A 150 -5.08 1.87 12.46
C ARG A 150 -6.52 1.42 12.55
N ALA A 151 -7.45 2.38 12.58
CA ALA A 151 -8.86 2.12 12.80
C ALA A 151 -9.45 1.26 11.68
N ILE A 152 -9.07 1.56 10.42
CA ILE A 152 -9.48 0.79 9.25
C ILE A 152 -8.85 -0.59 9.31
N LEU A 153 -7.54 -0.72 9.50
CA LEU A 153 -6.90 -2.03 9.55
C LEU A 153 -7.52 -2.93 10.64
N ALA A 154 -7.82 -2.38 11.81
CA ALA A 154 -8.42 -3.11 12.92
C ALA A 154 -9.85 -3.63 12.65
N SER A 155 -10.59 -3.02 11.71
CA SER A 155 -11.92 -3.50 11.32
C SER A 155 -11.90 -4.59 10.25
N LEU A 156 -10.73 -4.95 9.71
CA LEU A 156 -10.61 -5.90 8.59
C LEU A 156 -10.36 -7.36 9.00
N ALA A 157 -10.66 -7.70 10.25
CA ALA A 157 -10.45 -9.05 10.76
C ALA A 157 -11.25 -10.11 9.96
N GLY A 158 -10.57 -11.12 9.43
CA GLY A 158 -11.20 -12.23 8.72
C GLY A 158 -11.64 -11.94 7.28
N ILE A 159 -11.29 -10.77 6.72
CA ILE A 159 -11.70 -10.39 5.36
C ILE A 159 -10.78 -11.00 4.29
N ALA A 160 -9.49 -11.15 4.60
CA ALA A 160 -8.49 -11.59 3.63
C ALA A 160 -8.85 -12.93 2.96
N ARG A 161 -8.76 -12.98 1.62
CA ARG A 161 -9.01 -14.21 0.84
C ARG A 161 -7.82 -15.18 0.85
N SER A 162 -6.66 -14.74 1.34
CA SER A 162 -5.41 -15.50 1.37
C SER A 162 -4.90 -15.62 2.80
N LEU A 163 -4.53 -16.83 3.22
CA LEU A 163 -3.89 -17.06 4.52
C LEU A 163 -2.54 -16.34 4.62
N SER A 164 -1.71 -16.48 3.57
CA SER A 164 -0.33 -15.99 3.55
C SER A 164 -0.23 -14.48 3.31
N LEU A 165 -1.22 -13.90 2.63
CA LEU A 165 -1.27 -12.47 2.30
C LEU A 165 -2.32 -11.71 3.11
N ASP A 166 -2.76 -12.26 4.24
CA ASP A 166 -3.60 -11.54 5.20
C ASP A 166 -2.76 -10.52 5.99
N LEU A 167 -2.95 -9.24 5.61
CA LEU A 167 -2.27 -8.10 6.20
C LEU A 167 -2.72 -7.84 7.64
N HIS A 168 -3.99 -8.03 7.95
CA HIS A 168 -4.54 -7.80 9.27
C HIS A 168 -3.98 -8.80 10.28
N ALA A 169 -4.03 -10.10 9.95
CA ALA A 169 -3.46 -11.11 10.83
C ALA A 169 -1.93 -10.92 10.98
N GLN A 170 -1.23 -10.51 9.91
CA GLN A 170 0.21 -10.20 9.98
C GLN A 170 0.48 -9.04 10.94
N TRP A 171 -0.34 -7.99 10.93
CA TRP A 171 -0.28 -6.92 11.91
C TRP A 171 -0.53 -7.40 13.33
N GLN A 172 -1.61 -8.15 13.56
CA GLN A 172 -1.95 -8.67 14.89
C GLN A 172 -0.81 -9.49 15.48
N THR A 173 -0.21 -10.39 14.68
CA THR A 173 0.94 -11.19 15.10
C THR A 173 2.13 -10.33 15.50
N MET A 174 2.40 -9.26 14.75
CA MET A 174 3.47 -8.32 15.08
C MET A 174 3.20 -7.56 16.38
N GLU A 175 1.96 -7.18 16.68
CA GLU A 175 1.61 -6.53 17.96
C GLU A 175 1.69 -7.51 19.14
N GLU A 176 1.11 -8.69 19.00
CA GLU A 176 1.00 -9.69 20.09
C GLU A 176 2.33 -10.38 20.39
N HIS A 177 3.18 -10.57 19.38
CA HIS A 177 4.43 -11.32 19.51
C HIS A 177 5.68 -10.46 19.31
N HIS A 178 5.61 -9.17 19.66
CA HIS A 178 6.75 -8.25 19.70
C HIS A 178 7.53 -8.15 18.38
N GLY A 179 6.82 -8.03 17.26
CA GLY A 179 7.38 -7.86 15.92
C GLY A 179 7.78 -9.16 15.23
N LYS A 180 7.36 -10.32 15.75
CA LYS A 180 7.53 -11.59 15.03
C LYS A 180 6.66 -11.64 13.77
N TRP A 181 7.18 -12.35 12.77
CA TRP A 181 6.48 -12.65 11.53
C TRP A 181 5.55 -13.85 11.72
N ARG A 182 4.43 -13.91 10.99
CA ARG A 182 3.54 -15.10 11.00
C ARG A 182 4.21 -16.32 10.41
N PHE A 183 4.89 -16.11 9.28
CA PHE A 183 5.59 -17.17 8.58
C PHE A 183 7.09 -16.92 8.70
N HIS A 184 7.82 -17.97 9.08
CA HIS A 184 9.27 -17.95 9.03
C HIS A 184 9.71 -18.25 7.60
N LEU A 185 10.52 -17.38 7.03
CA LEU A 185 11.25 -17.74 5.83
C LEU A 185 12.32 -18.76 6.25
N THR A 186 12.30 -19.96 5.67
CA THR A 186 13.46 -20.86 5.67
C THR A 186 14.52 -20.25 4.76
N HIS A 187 15.25 -19.24 5.25
CA HIS A 187 16.44 -18.77 4.56
C HIS A 187 17.58 -19.75 4.81
N PRO A 188 18.33 -20.20 3.78
CA PRO A 188 19.67 -20.71 4.00
C PRO A 188 20.52 -19.51 4.49
N TYR A 189 20.75 -19.45 5.80
CA TYR A 189 21.70 -18.57 6.50
C TYR A 189 21.65 -17.04 6.20
N GLY A 190 21.14 -16.23 7.16
CA GLY A 190 21.75 -14.91 7.40
C GLY A 190 20.88 -13.64 7.51
N ALA A 191 19.57 -13.67 7.27
CA ALA A 191 18.75 -12.44 7.40
C ALA A 191 18.25 -12.21 8.85
N ARG A 192 19.16 -11.99 9.81
CA ARG A 192 18.82 -11.45 11.13
C ARG A 192 18.89 -9.92 11.04
N LEU A 193 17.75 -9.25 10.92
CA LEU A 193 17.64 -7.79 10.97
C LEU A 193 17.96 -7.28 12.40
N CYS A 194 19.25 -7.06 12.68
CA CYS A 194 19.68 -6.08 13.66
C CYS A 194 20.07 -4.83 12.86
N PRO A 195 19.40 -3.67 12.99
CA PRO A 195 19.89 -2.46 12.36
C PRO A 195 21.22 -2.09 13.03
N GLY A 196 22.32 -2.20 12.30
CA GLY A 196 23.62 -1.71 12.74
C GLY A 196 23.59 -0.20 12.96
N PRO A 197 24.56 0.38 13.71
CA PRO A 197 24.50 1.76 14.21
C PRO A 197 24.54 2.87 13.13
N GLY A 198 24.49 2.53 11.84
CA GLY A 198 24.80 3.43 10.72
C GLY A 198 23.68 3.69 9.72
N SER A 199 22.47 3.13 9.85
CA SER A 199 21.41 3.44 8.89
C SER A 199 20.83 4.84 9.13
N ASN A 200 21.14 5.76 8.22
CA ASN A 200 20.75 7.17 8.23
C ASN A 200 19.24 7.41 7.98
N LEU A 201 18.40 6.39 8.17
CA LEU A 201 16.94 6.41 7.93
C LEU A 201 16.24 7.50 8.76
N LYS A 202 16.78 7.83 9.95
CA LYS A 202 16.21 8.81 10.87
C LYS A 202 16.34 10.26 10.40
N LYS A 203 17.37 10.60 9.61
CA LYS A 203 17.67 12.01 9.24
C LYS A 203 16.93 12.50 7.99
N ARG A 204 16.61 11.61 7.04
CA ARG A 204 15.92 12.00 5.79
C ARG A 204 14.42 12.21 5.95
N ALA A 205 13.81 11.67 7.00
CA ALA A 205 12.35 11.69 7.18
C ALA A 205 11.82 12.84 8.07
N GLY A 206 12.68 13.60 8.75
CA GLY A 206 12.22 14.71 9.63
C GLY A 206 11.52 14.26 10.92
N TRP A 207 11.83 13.07 11.46
CA TRP A 207 11.09 12.47 12.59
C TRP A 207 11.73 12.81 13.95
N ARG A 208 10.94 13.30 14.93
CA ARG A 208 11.40 13.54 16.31
C ARG A 208 11.44 12.25 17.15
N ARG A 209 12.33 12.22 18.15
CA ARG A 209 12.71 11.04 18.95
C ARG A 209 11.50 10.39 19.67
N GLY A 210 11.14 9.18 19.26
CA GLY A 210 10.47 8.17 20.07
C GLY A 210 11.36 6.92 20.15
N THR A 211 11.40 6.25 21.30
CA THR A 211 12.37 5.21 21.67
C THR A 211 12.40 4.03 20.70
N CYS A 212 13.58 3.87 20.07
CA CYS A 212 13.91 2.81 19.12
C CYS A 212 14.39 1.58 19.91
N GLY A 213 13.52 0.60 20.10
CA GLY A 213 13.83 -0.66 20.80
C GLY A 213 12.82 -1.79 20.58
N THR A 214 11.69 -1.51 19.95
CA THR A 214 10.72 -2.51 19.49
C THR A 214 10.45 -2.23 18.02
N GLY A 215 10.33 -3.26 17.17
CA GLY A 215 10.14 -3.14 15.71
C GLY A 215 8.81 -2.53 15.28
N LYS A 216 8.34 -1.47 15.94
CA LYS A 216 7.15 -0.71 15.58
C LYS A 216 7.47 0.24 14.45
N ILE A 217 7.22 -0.20 13.21
CA ILE A 217 7.01 0.73 12.11
C ILE A 217 5.63 1.36 12.33
N ILE A 218 5.69 2.68 12.51
CA ILE A 218 4.66 3.57 13.01
C ILE A 218 3.35 3.39 12.23
N VAL A 219 2.29 3.08 12.97
CA VAL A 219 0.91 3.24 12.54
C VAL A 219 0.56 4.71 12.78
N SER A 220 0.14 5.45 11.76
CA SER A 220 -0.30 6.84 11.98
C SER A 220 -1.58 6.82 12.81
N SER A 221 -1.62 7.70 13.82
CA SER A 221 -2.77 7.92 14.70
C SER A 221 -4.05 8.21 13.92
#